data_AF-A0A1Q6H167-F1
#
_entry.id   AF-A0A1Q6H167-F1
#
_cell.length_a   1.000
_cell.length_b   1.000
_cell.length_c   1.000
_cell.angle_alpha   90.00
_cell.angle_beta   90.00
_cell.angle_gamma   90.00
#
_symmetry.space_group_name_H-M   'P 1'
#
loop_
_entity.id
_entity.type
_entity.pdbx_description
1 polymer ?
#
loop_
_entity_poly.entity_id
_entity_poly.type
_entity_poly.pdbx_seq_one_letter_code
_entity_poly.pdbx_strand_id
1 'polypeptide(L)'
;MKSEENYYDHYKDSFEQQKNYIHKRDRYTIALLAMVSVLCLKVVDIEDVNRNINIIISQYIGNINIDIKYIGVALSYIYLWLIIQYYQVCLTIEKMYNYIHGIEEILSIDGYKIEREGVNYLKSYPWLKSLTHRIYVLLFPVIFISIAFICAKKECTYLIENGRNFPSIISLVAYIISILMSLLYLSNRWCHEEFFSKKSYPNIKWWKRIIYYLGIKKLP
;
A
#
# COMPACT_ATOMS: atom_id res chain seq x y z
N MET A 1 -0.54 -17.24 -36.57
CA MET A 1 -0.85 -18.59 -35.98
C MET A 1 -0.03 -18.95 -34.74
N LYS A 2 1.21 -19.50 -34.81
CA LYS A 2 1.95 -19.92 -33.59
C LYS A 2 2.27 -18.77 -32.61
N SER A 3 2.42 -17.54 -33.13
CA SER A 3 2.65 -16.33 -32.33
C SER A 3 1.37 -15.81 -31.68
N GLU A 4 0.27 -15.73 -32.42
CA GLU A 4 -1.04 -15.29 -31.91
C GLU A 4 -1.58 -16.22 -30.82
N GLU A 5 -1.49 -17.55 -31.01
CA GLU A 5 -1.90 -18.53 -29.99
C GLU A 5 -1.10 -18.32 -28.69
N ASN A 6 0.20 -18.09 -28.80
CA ASN A 6 1.06 -17.82 -27.64
C ASN A 6 0.68 -16.50 -26.93
N TYR A 7 0.37 -15.44 -27.68
CA TYR A 7 -0.12 -14.18 -27.11
C TYR A 7 -1.50 -14.34 -26.44
N TYR A 8 -2.37 -15.19 -27.00
CA TYR A 8 -3.67 -15.48 -26.43
C TYR A 8 -3.57 -16.27 -25.12
N ASP A 9 -2.66 -17.26 -25.05
CA ASP A 9 -2.38 -17.99 -23.82
C ASP A 9 -1.78 -17.07 -22.75
N HIS A 10 -0.79 -16.24 -23.13
CA HIS A 10 -0.23 -15.23 -22.22
C HIS A 10 -1.28 -14.23 -21.74
N TYR A 11 -2.22 -13.83 -22.59
CA TYR A 11 -3.35 -12.98 -22.22
C TYR A 11 -4.22 -13.62 -21.14
N LYS A 12 -4.61 -14.89 -21.35
CA LYS A 12 -5.45 -15.65 -20.41
C LYS A 12 -4.76 -15.81 -19.05
N ASP A 13 -3.49 -16.20 -19.05
CA ASP A 13 -2.71 -16.39 -17.82
C ASP A 13 -2.50 -15.08 -17.06
N SER A 14 -2.15 -14.01 -17.79
CA SER A 14 -1.97 -12.68 -17.21
C SER A 14 -3.27 -12.14 -16.61
N PHE A 15 -4.41 -12.44 -17.25
CA PHE A 15 -5.70 -12.08 -16.73
C PHE A 15 -6.04 -12.82 -15.43
N GLU A 16 -5.81 -14.13 -15.37
CA GLU A 16 -6.03 -14.92 -14.15
C GLU A 16 -5.15 -14.42 -13.01
N GLN A 17 -3.87 -14.15 -13.30
CA GLN A 17 -2.95 -13.55 -12.35
C GLN A 17 -3.47 -12.18 -11.85
N GLN A 18 -4.02 -11.33 -12.73
CA GLN A 18 -4.55 -10.03 -12.35
C GLN A 18 -5.72 -10.17 -11.36
N LYS A 19 -6.66 -11.09 -11.63
CA LYS A 19 -7.78 -11.38 -10.73
C LYS A 19 -7.27 -11.81 -9.35
N ASN A 20 -6.25 -12.66 -9.31
CA ASN A 20 -5.62 -13.10 -8.06
C ASN A 20 -4.99 -11.94 -7.29
N TYR A 21 -4.35 -10.99 -7.96
CA TYR A 21 -3.82 -9.80 -7.30
C TYR A 21 -4.92 -8.86 -6.79
N ILE A 22 -6.02 -8.69 -7.53
CA ILE A 22 -7.19 -7.93 -7.06
C ILE A 22 -7.72 -8.53 -5.75
N HIS A 23 -7.91 -9.85 -5.68
CA HIS A 23 -8.33 -10.52 -4.44
C HIS A 23 -7.29 -10.39 -3.32
N LYS A 24 -5.99 -10.38 -3.63
CA LYS A 24 -4.94 -10.11 -2.62
C LYS A 24 -5.05 -8.69 -2.07
N ARG A 25 -5.26 -7.69 -2.92
CA ARG A 25 -5.45 -6.28 -2.51
C ARG A 25 -6.62 -6.17 -1.57
N ASP A 26 -7.75 -6.77 -1.90
CA ASP A 26 -8.97 -6.66 -1.09
C ASP A 26 -8.75 -7.29 0.30
N ARG A 27 -8.10 -8.46 0.36
CA ARG A 27 -7.70 -9.08 1.64
C ARG A 27 -6.77 -8.19 2.46
N TYR A 28 -5.74 -7.63 1.84
CA TYR A 28 -4.82 -6.71 2.54
C TYR A 28 -5.50 -5.41 2.99
N THR A 29 -6.48 -4.93 2.23
CA THR A 29 -7.28 -3.75 2.61
C THR A 29 -8.07 -4.05 3.88
N ILE A 30 -8.77 -5.18 3.94
CA ILE A 30 -9.53 -5.59 5.13
C ILE A 30 -8.59 -5.77 6.33
N ALA A 31 -7.45 -6.43 6.14
CA ALA A 31 -6.46 -6.61 7.19
C ALA A 31 -5.90 -5.26 7.70
N LEU A 32 -5.65 -4.31 6.80
CA LEU A 32 -5.20 -2.97 7.16
C LEU A 32 -6.30 -2.18 7.89
N LEU A 33 -7.55 -2.25 7.45
CA LEU A 33 -8.66 -1.60 8.15
C LEU A 33 -8.83 -2.14 9.57
N ALA A 34 -8.77 -3.46 9.75
CA ALA A 34 -8.78 -4.09 11.07
C ALA A 34 -7.58 -3.63 11.91
N MET A 35 -6.38 -3.56 11.32
CA MET A 35 -5.18 -3.08 12.01
C MET A 35 -5.30 -1.59 12.40
N VAL A 36 -5.86 -0.74 11.54
CA VAL A 36 -6.14 0.67 11.85
C VAL A 36 -7.07 0.76 13.05
N SER A 37 -8.14 -0.04 13.11
CA SER A 37 -9.03 -0.08 14.27
C SER A 37 -8.28 -0.46 15.56
N VAL A 38 -7.40 -1.46 15.51
CA VAL A 38 -6.56 -1.86 16.66
C VAL A 38 -5.62 -0.72 17.08
N LEU A 39 -4.98 -0.04 16.13
CA LEU A 39 -4.09 1.09 16.42
C LEU A 39 -4.87 2.29 16.99
N CYS A 40 -6.10 2.54 16.56
CA CYS A 40 -6.96 3.56 17.17
C CYS A 40 -7.23 3.27 18.65
N LEU A 41 -7.46 2.01 19.03
CA LEU A 41 -7.63 1.62 20.44
C LEU A 41 -6.36 1.92 21.27
N LYS A 42 -5.17 1.61 20.71
CA LYS A 42 -3.88 1.98 21.31
C LYS A 42 -3.73 3.49 21.50
N VAL A 43 -4.29 4.29 20.58
CA VAL A 43 -4.22 5.75 20.59
C VAL A 43 -5.22 6.37 21.57
N VAL A 44 -6.36 5.78 21.88
CA VAL A 44 -7.34 6.41 22.78
C VAL A 44 -6.91 6.31 24.24
N ASP A 45 -6.63 5.10 24.75
CA ASP A 45 -6.27 4.91 26.15
C ASP A 45 -5.34 3.72 26.37
N ILE A 46 -4.03 3.99 26.41
CA ILE A 46 -3.03 2.94 26.60
C ILE A 46 -3.08 2.37 28.02
N GLU A 47 -3.47 3.18 29.02
CA GLU A 47 -3.46 2.80 30.43
C GLU A 47 -4.65 1.90 30.76
N ASP A 48 -5.84 2.24 30.26
CA ASP A 48 -7.02 1.39 30.40
C ASP A 48 -6.87 0.07 29.64
N VAL A 49 -6.29 0.09 28.44
CA VAL A 49 -6.01 -1.15 27.71
C VAL A 49 -4.99 -1.99 28.48
N ASN A 50 -3.92 -1.39 29.03
CA ASN A 50 -2.93 -2.12 29.83
C ASN A 50 -3.55 -2.72 31.10
N ARG A 51 -4.41 -1.98 31.79
CA ARG A 51 -5.15 -2.44 32.97
C ARG A 51 -6.07 -3.61 32.62
N ASN A 52 -6.89 -3.48 31.58
CA ASN A 52 -7.84 -4.52 31.17
C ASN A 52 -7.14 -5.80 30.69
N ILE A 53 -6.04 -5.68 29.95
CA ILE A 53 -5.27 -6.85 29.50
C ILE A 53 -4.63 -7.57 30.70
N ASN A 54 -4.05 -6.85 31.66
CA ASN A 54 -3.47 -7.48 32.85
C ASN A 54 -4.53 -8.13 33.76
N ILE A 55 -5.74 -7.57 33.84
CA ILE A 55 -6.88 -8.22 34.51
C ILE A 55 -7.22 -9.55 33.81
N ILE A 56 -7.31 -9.57 32.48
CA ILE A 56 -7.63 -10.80 31.75
C ILE A 56 -6.51 -11.84 31.91
N ILE A 57 -5.25 -11.46 31.72
CA ILE A 57 -4.12 -12.40 31.82
C ILE A 57 -4.02 -12.97 33.23
N SER A 58 -4.21 -12.14 34.26
CA SER A 58 -4.13 -12.60 35.65
C SER A 58 -5.22 -13.60 36.02
N GLN A 59 -6.38 -13.58 35.34
CA GLN A 59 -7.44 -14.57 35.54
C GLN A 59 -7.06 -15.98 35.05
N TYR A 60 -6.16 -16.10 34.06
CA TYR A 60 -5.82 -17.39 33.43
C TYR A 60 -4.41 -17.90 33.76
N ILE A 61 -3.44 -17.00 33.97
CA ILE A 61 -2.00 -17.36 34.03
C ILE A 61 -1.37 -16.91 35.38
N GLY A 62 -2.14 -16.31 36.30
CA GLY A 62 -1.64 -15.78 37.57
C GLY A 62 -0.97 -14.40 37.44
N ASN A 63 -0.23 -13.94 38.46
CA ASN A 63 0.36 -12.58 38.51
C ASN A 63 1.56 -12.37 37.57
N ILE A 64 1.34 -12.46 36.25
CA ILE A 64 2.29 -12.02 35.23
C ILE A 64 1.91 -10.61 34.81
N ASN A 65 2.83 -9.65 34.96
CA ASN A 65 2.66 -8.28 34.49
C ASN A 65 3.36 -8.13 33.13
N ILE A 66 2.57 -8.14 32.04
CA ILE A 66 3.10 -7.92 30.70
C ILE A 66 2.99 -6.44 30.37
N ASP A 67 4.12 -5.79 30.07
CA ASP A 67 4.10 -4.42 29.56
C ASP A 67 3.57 -4.43 28.11
N ILE A 68 2.39 -3.84 27.93
CA ILE A 68 1.72 -3.72 26.63
C ILE A 68 2.56 -3.03 25.55
N LYS A 69 3.62 -2.30 25.93
CA LYS A 69 4.56 -1.69 24.97
C LYS A 69 5.25 -2.71 24.08
N TYR A 70 5.56 -3.90 24.57
CA TYR A 70 6.16 -4.96 23.74
C TYR A 70 5.18 -5.49 22.70
N ILE A 71 3.88 -5.58 23.04
CA ILE A 71 2.81 -5.86 22.09
C ILE A 71 2.69 -4.71 21.08
N GLY A 72 2.83 -3.47 21.53
CA GLY A 72 2.86 -2.28 20.70
C GLY A 72 3.95 -2.32 19.60
N VAL A 73 5.14 -2.85 19.93
CA VAL A 73 6.22 -3.10 18.95
C VAL A 73 5.76 -4.08 17.89
N ALA A 74 5.22 -5.24 18.28
CA ALA A 74 4.76 -6.25 17.33
C ALA A 74 3.67 -5.68 16.40
N LEU A 75 2.70 -4.94 16.95
CA LEU A 75 1.66 -4.29 16.16
C LEU A 75 2.22 -3.29 15.14
N SER A 76 3.24 -2.50 15.52
CA SER A 76 3.87 -1.54 14.62
C SER A 76 4.54 -2.21 13.40
N TYR A 77 5.17 -3.37 13.59
CA TYR A 77 5.82 -4.12 12.50
C TYR A 77 4.84 -4.93 11.66
N ILE A 78 3.77 -5.50 12.26
CA ILE A 78 2.71 -6.14 11.49
C ILE A 78 2.03 -5.09 10.60
N TYR A 79 1.78 -3.89 11.13
CA TYR A 79 1.24 -2.77 10.36
C TYR A 79 2.17 -2.38 9.19
N LEU A 80 3.47 -2.20 9.44
CA LEU A 80 4.46 -1.93 8.40
C LEU A 80 4.45 -3.01 7.30
N TRP A 81 4.43 -4.29 7.69
CA TRP A 81 4.39 -5.40 6.76
C TRP A 81 3.14 -5.38 5.88
N LEU A 82 1.97 -5.19 6.48
CA LEU A 82 0.70 -5.10 5.76
C LEU A 82 0.68 -3.92 4.78
N ILE A 83 1.24 -2.78 5.16
CA ILE A 83 1.40 -1.60 4.29
C ILE A 83 2.24 -1.95 3.06
N ILE A 84 3.42 -2.57 3.27
CA ILE A 84 4.32 -2.93 2.18
C ILE A 84 3.61 -3.87 1.20
N GLN A 85 2.95 -4.90 1.73
CA GLN A 85 2.21 -5.88 0.92
C GLN A 85 1.07 -5.24 0.13
N TYR A 86 0.29 -4.37 0.76
CA TYR A 86 -0.80 -3.65 0.10
C TYR A 86 -0.30 -2.80 -1.05
N TYR A 87 0.75 -1.99 -0.85
CA TYR A 87 1.30 -1.15 -1.89
C TYR A 87 1.92 -1.94 -3.03
N GLN A 88 2.68 -3.00 -2.74
CA GLN A 88 3.24 -3.87 -3.77
C GLN A 88 2.14 -4.46 -4.67
N VAL A 89 1.06 -4.96 -4.07
CA VAL A 89 -0.06 -5.52 -4.84
C VAL A 89 -0.76 -4.44 -5.68
N CYS A 90 -1.02 -3.25 -5.12
CA CYS A 90 -1.61 -2.14 -5.86
C CYS A 90 -0.78 -1.74 -7.09
N LEU A 91 0.54 -1.67 -6.94
CA LEU A 91 1.44 -1.36 -8.05
C LEU A 91 1.52 -2.49 -9.09
N THR A 92 1.50 -3.75 -8.64
CA THR A 92 1.47 -4.89 -9.55
C THR A 92 0.19 -4.91 -10.38
N ILE A 93 -0.97 -4.67 -9.77
CA ILE A 93 -2.26 -4.59 -10.49
C ILE A 93 -2.18 -3.55 -11.62
N GLU A 94 -1.63 -2.37 -11.33
CA GLU A 94 -1.47 -1.29 -12.31
C GLU A 94 -0.59 -1.71 -13.49
N LYS A 95 0.59 -2.30 -13.19
CA LYS A 95 1.51 -2.78 -14.23
C LYS A 95 0.86 -3.86 -15.10
N MET A 96 0.05 -4.73 -14.50
CA MET A 96 -0.68 -5.76 -15.23
C MET A 96 -1.77 -5.21 -16.14
N TYR A 97 -2.48 -4.13 -15.75
CA TYR A 97 -3.42 -3.47 -16.65
C TYR A 97 -2.72 -2.98 -17.92
N ASN A 98 -1.59 -2.28 -17.78
CA ASN A 98 -0.84 -1.78 -18.93
C ASN A 98 -0.33 -2.92 -19.82
N TYR A 99 0.13 -4.02 -19.21
CA TYR A 99 0.61 -5.18 -19.95
C TYR A 99 -0.52 -5.88 -20.73
N ILE A 100 -1.68 -6.10 -20.09
CA ILE A 100 -2.85 -6.72 -20.73
C ILE A 100 -3.34 -5.87 -21.89
N HIS A 101 -3.43 -4.54 -21.73
CA HIS A 101 -3.80 -3.64 -22.82
C HIS A 101 -2.81 -3.71 -23.98
N GLY A 102 -1.51 -3.81 -23.72
CA GLY A 102 -0.51 -4.03 -24.77
C GLY A 102 -0.73 -5.34 -25.54
N ILE A 103 -1.14 -6.41 -24.88
CA ILE A 103 -1.50 -7.67 -25.56
C ILE A 103 -2.79 -7.53 -26.37
N GLU A 104 -3.81 -6.85 -25.82
CA GLU A 104 -5.08 -6.61 -26.51
C GLU A 104 -4.87 -5.79 -27.81
N GLU A 105 -3.99 -4.80 -27.79
CA GLU A 105 -3.61 -4.03 -28.97
C GLU A 105 -2.94 -4.92 -30.05
N ILE A 106 -2.01 -5.80 -29.64
CA ILE A 106 -1.34 -6.75 -30.56
C ILE A 106 -2.35 -7.73 -31.18
N LEU A 107 -3.27 -8.26 -30.37
CA LEU A 107 -4.25 -9.24 -30.83
C LEU A 107 -5.40 -8.64 -31.65
N SER A 108 -5.65 -7.33 -31.53
CA SER A 108 -6.74 -6.64 -32.26
C SER A 108 -6.38 -6.20 -33.69
N ILE A 109 -5.16 -6.52 -34.16
CA ILE A 109 -4.64 -6.10 -35.48
C ILE A 109 -5.39 -6.78 -36.64
N ASP A 110 -5.96 -7.97 -36.43
CA ASP A 110 -6.64 -8.76 -37.48
C ASP A 110 -8.15 -8.44 -37.65
N GLY A 111 -8.55 -7.20 -37.32
CA GLY A 111 -9.92 -6.71 -37.52
C GLY A 111 -10.96 -7.23 -36.52
N TYR A 112 -10.58 -8.18 -35.64
CA TYR A 112 -11.40 -8.62 -34.52
C TYR A 112 -10.91 -7.96 -33.24
N LYS A 113 -11.70 -7.01 -32.72
CA LYS A 113 -11.34 -6.27 -31.50
C LYS A 113 -11.50 -7.19 -30.29
N ILE A 114 -10.39 -7.64 -29.71
CA ILE A 114 -10.41 -8.42 -28.47
C ILE A 114 -10.52 -7.45 -27.31
N GLU A 115 -11.72 -7.31 -26.77
CA GLU A 115 -12.00 -6.42 -25.63
C GLU A 115 -12.64 -7.20 -24.49
N ARG A 116 -12.00 -7.15 -23.32
CA ARG A 116 -12.37 -7.94 -22.14
C ARG A 116 -13.61 -7.44 -21.41
N GLU A 117 -13.67 -6.13 -21.21
CA GLU A 117 -14.86 -5.47 -20.69
C GLU A 117 -15.64 -5.07 -21.92
N GLY A 118 -16.75 -5.75 -22.21
CA GLY A 118 -17.64 -5.32 -23.28
C GLY A 118 -17.82 -3.82 -23.11
N VAL A 119 -17.53 -3.01 -24.14
CA VAL A 119 -17.46 -1.55 -24.07
C VAL A 119 -18.65 -0.93 -23.32
N ASN A 120 -19.79 -1.64 -23.29
CA ASN A 120 -20.97 -1.37 -22.48
C ASN A 120 -20.77 -1.39 -20.95
N TYR A 121 -19.97 -2.28 -20.36
CA TYR A 121 -19.68 -2.33 -18.91
C TYR A 121 -18.88 -1.11 -18.45
N LEU A 122 -17.86 -0.70 -19.24
CA LEU A 122 -17.12 0.55 -19.04
C LEU A 122 -18.00 1.79 -19.23
N LYS A 123 -18.95 1.75 -20.18
CA LYS A 123 -19.89 2.84 -20.44
C LYS A 123 -20.95 3.03 -19.35
N SER A 124 -21.33 1.98 -18.62
CA SER A 124 -22.48 2.01 -17.71
C SER A 124 -22.14 2.33 -16.23
N TYR A 125 -20.89 2.12 -15.77
CA TYR A 125 -20.48 2.40 -14.38
C TYR A 125 -19.17 3.22 -14.19
N PRO A 126 -18.90 4.27 -15.00
CA PRO A 126 -17.62 4.99 -14.95
C PRO A 126 -17.39 5.71 -13.62
N TRP A 127 -18.45 6.28 -13.01
CA TRP A 127 -18.33 7.09 -11.80
C TRP A 127 -18.04 6.25 -10.56
N LEU A 128 -18.73 5.11 -10.37
CA LEU A 128 -18.46 4.19 -9.26
C LEU A 128 -17.08 3.56 -9.38
N LYS A 129 -16.71 3.06 -10.57
CA LYS A 129 -15.37 2.49 -10.83
C LYS A 129 -14.27 3.51 -10.56
N SER A 130 -14.46 4.76 -11.01
CA SER A 130 -13.52 5.87 -10.78
C SER A 130 -13.42 6.23 -9.29
N LEU A 131 -14.55 6.33 -8.59
CA LEU A 131 -14.56 6.61 -7.15
C LEU A 131 -13.86 5.50 -6.36
N THR A 132 -14.20 4.24 -6.62
CA THR A 132 -13.58 3.08 -5.96
C THR A 132 -12.06 3.07 -6.22
N HIS A 133 -11.62 3.31 -7.45
CA HIS A 133 -10.20 3.43 -7.77
C HIS A 133 -9.52 4.54 -6.95
N ARG A 134 -10.12 5.73 -6.85
CA ARG A 134 -9.60 6.84 -6.03
C ARG A 134 -9.56 6.50 -4.54
N ILE A 135 -10.52 5.73 -4.03
CA ILE A 135 -10.52 5.28 -2.63
C ILE A 135 -9.28 4.41 -2.35
N TYR A 136 -9.01 3.41 -3.20
CA TYR A 136 -7.86 2.53 -3.01
C TYR A 136 -6.52 3.23 -3.22
N VAL A 137 -6.46 4.19 -4.15
CA VAL A 137 -5.21 4.83 -4.57
C VAL A 137 -4.86 6.07 -3.73
N LEU A 138 -5.86 6.79 -3.21
CA LEU A 138 -5.65 8.03 -2.47
C LEU A 138 -6.16 7.93 -1.03
N LEU A 139 -7.45 7.63 -0.83
CA LEU A 139 -8.08 7.73 0.49
C LEU A 139 -7.44 6.78 1.50
N PHE A 140 -7.27 5.50 1.16
CA PHE A 140 -6.67 4.53 2.08
C PHE A 140 -5.21 4.87 2.45
N PRO A 141 -4.31 5.17 1.50
CA PRO A 141 -2.96 5.62 1.86
C PRO A 141 -2.94 6.87 2.74
N VAL A 142 -3.83 7.84 2.50
CA VAL A 142 -3.93 9.03 3.37
C VAL A 142 -4.34 8.63 4.79
N ILE A 143 -5.35 7.75 4.95
CA ILE A 143 -5.75 7.21 6.25
C ILE A 143 -4.57 6.50 6.94
N PHE A 144 -3.83 5.67 6.20
CA PHE A 144 -2.67 4.93 6.72
C PHE A 144 -1.52 5.85 7.13
N ILE A 145 -1.29 6.96 6.41
CA ILE A 145 -0.33 7.99 6.82
C ILE A 145 -0.81 8.68 8.09
N SER A 146 -2.07 9.08 8.15
CA SER A 146 -2.63 9.80 9.30
C SER A 146 -2.50 8.98 10.59
N ILE A 147 -2.88 7.69 10.57
CA ILE A 147 -2.77 6.85 11.77
C ILE A 147 -1.30 6.60 12.15
N ALA A 148 -0.41 6.37 11.18
CA ALA A 148 1.01 6.17 11.44
C ALA A 148 1.64 7.43 12.04
N PHE A 149 1.26 8.60 11.55
CA PHE A 149 1.73 9.89 12.08
C PHE A 149 1.25 10.13 13.51
N ILE A 150 -0.01 9.85 13.80
CA ILE A 150 -0.56 9.97 15.16
C ILE A 150 0.17 9.02 16.12
N CYS A 151 0.40 7.76 15.71
CA CYS A 151 1.13 6.79 16.51
C CYS A 151 2.59 7.23 16.73
N ALA A 152 3.28 7.66 15.67
CA ALA A 152 4.66 8.17 15.77
C ALA A 152 4.76 9.37 16.70
N LYS A 153 3.82 10.33 16.62
CA LYS A 153 3.76 11.48 17.52
C LYS A 153 3.62 11.04 18.98
N LYS A 154 2.77 10.06 19.28
CA LYS A 154 2.62 9.51 20.63
C LYS A 154 3.91 8.87 21.14
N GLU A 155 4.58 8.05 20.33
CA GLU A 155 5.87 7.45 20.72
C GLU A 155 6.93 8.54 20.97
N CYS A 156 6.96 9.61 20.15
CA CYS A 156 7.85 10.75 20.35
C CYS A 156 7.58 11.48 21.67
N THR A 157 6.31 11.81 21.97
CA THR A 157 5.94 12.46 23.23
C THR A 157 6.33 11.60 24.43
N TYR A 158 6.05 10.30 24.36
CA TYR A 158 6.41 9.35 25.41
C TYR A 158 7.92 9.32 25.68
N LEU A 159 8.74 9.32 24.62
CA LEU A 159 10.21 9.36 24.72
C LEU A 159 10.75 10.67 25.30
N ILE A 160 10.09 11.80 25.03
CA ILE A 160 10.48 13.10 25.60
C ILE A 160 10.19 13.13 27.10
N GLU A 161 9.05 12.62 27.53
CA GLU A 161 8.61 12.66 28.94
C GLU A 161 9.32 11.62 29.82
N ASN A 162 9.54 10.41 29.30
CA ASN A 162 10.02 9.26 30.09
C ASN A 162 11.48 8.88 29.79
N GLY A 163 12.14 9.61 28.89
CA GLY A 163 13.50 9.33 28.45
C GLY A 163 13.61 8.14 27.49
N ARG A 164 14.80 7.52 27.43
CA ARG A 164 15.09 6.47 26.44
C ARG A 164 14.35 5.17 26.78
N ASN A 165 13.32 4.85 26.00
CA ASN A 165 12.60 3.60 26.07
C ASN A 165 12.78 2.80 24.76
N PHE A 166 13.44 1.64 24.86
CA PHE A 166 13.81 0.84 23.69
C PHE A 166 12.60 0.36 22.85
N PRO A 167 11.51 -0.18 23.43
CA PRO A 167 10.28 -0.50 22.69
C PRO A 167 9.68 0.68 21.91
N SER A 168 9.69 1.88 22.50
CA SER A 168 9.14 3.08 21.87
C SER A 168 9.99 3.53 20.67
N ILE A 169 11.32 3.44 20.79
CA ILE A 169 12.25 3.73 19.67
C ILE A 169 12.00 2.77 18.50
N ILE A 170 11.89 1.47 18.78
CA ILE A 170 11.65 0.46 17.74
C ILE A 170 10.30 0.70 17.04
N SER A 171 9.25 0.97 17.81
CA SER A 171 7.91 1.26 17.26
C SER A 171 7.93 2.52 16.39
N LEU A 172 8.64 3.56 16.85
CA LEU A 172 8.81 4.81 16.12
C LEU A 172 9.49 4.60 14.76
N VAL A 173 10.54 3.77 14.69
CA VAL A 173 11.21 3.42 13.43
C VAL A 173 10.22 2.76 12.46
N ALA A 174 9.41 1.80 12.92
CA ALA A 174 8.41 1.15 12.08
C ALA A 174 7.36 2.13 11.52
N TYR A 175 6.89 3.07 12.34
CA TYR A 175 5.93 4.09 11.89
C TYR A 175 6.56 5.08 10.90
N ILE A 176 7.82 5.49 11.10
CA ILE A 176 8.54 6.36 10.16
C ILE A 176 8.70 5.66 8.80
N ILE A 177 9.11 4.39 8.79
CA ILE A 177 9.24 3.62 7.53
C ILE A 177 7.86 3.47 6.88
N SER A 178 6.80 3.23 7.65
CA SER A 178 5.43 3.13 7.14
C SER A 178 4.99 4.42 6.43
N ILE A 179 5.27 5.58 7.04
CA ILE A 179 4.99 6.90 6.45
C ILE A 179 5.80 7.07 5.15
N LEU A 180 7.10 6.76 5.17
CA LEU A 180 7.97 6.85 3.99
C LEU A 180 7.45 5.97 2.84
N MET A 181 7.10 4.72 3.12
CA MET A 181 6.54 3.80 2.12
C MET A 181 5.24 4.32 1.52
N SER A 182 4.39 4.93 2.34
CA SER A 182 3.12 5.51 1.91
C SER A 182 3.32 6.74 1.02
N LEU A 183 4.28 7.60 1.37
CA LEU A 183 4.66 8.75 0.56
C LEU A 183 5.27 8.30 -0.77
N LEU A 184 6.13 7.28 -0.77
CA LEU A 184 6.69 6.71 -2.00
C LEU A 184 5.61 6.10 -2.90
N TYR A 185 4.64 5.39 -2.32
CA TYR A 185 3.50 4.85 -3.05
C TYR A 185 2.66 5.95 -3.72
N LEU A 186 2.27 6.98 -2.95
CA LEU A 186 1.55 8.13 -3.49
C LEU A 186 2.39 8.82 -4.56
N SER A 187 3.66 9.07 -4.28
CA SER A 187 4.55 9.73 -5.22
C SER A 187 4.67 8.94 -6.52
N ASN A 188 4.80 7.60 -6.51
CA ASN A 188 4.76 6.80 -7.75
C ASN A 188 3.41 6.89 -8.49
N ARG A 189 2.30 7.12 -7.79
CA ARG A 189 0.97 7.25 -8.41
C ARG A 189 0.74 8.60 -9.10
N TRP A 190 1.32 9.68 -8.57
CA TRP A 190 1.22 11.02 -9.18
C TRP A 190 2.41 11.38 -10.07
N CYS A 191 3.56 10.76 -9.83
CA CYS A 191 4.83 11.03 -10.49
C CYS A 191 5.31 9.74 -11.16
N HIS A 192 5.16 9.64 -12.48
CA HIS A 192 5.49 8.44 -13.24
C HIS A 192 6.98 8.04 -13.09
N GLU A 193 7.28 6.83 -12.60
CA GLU A 193 8.67 6.33 -12.43
C GLU A 193 9.54 6.34 -13.71
N GLU A 194 8.95 6.57 -14.88
CA GLU A 194 9.66 6.79 -16.14
C GLU A 194 10.72 7.91 -16.06
N PHE A 195 10.55 8.91 -15.19
CA PHE A 195 11.57 9.93 -14.88
C PHE A 195 12.90 9.33 -14.38
N PHE A 196 12.85 8.17 -13.72
CA PHE A 196 14.03 7.47 -13.19
C PHE A 196 14.53 6.33 -14.08
N SER A 197 13.85 6.04 -15.20
CA SER A 197 14.31 5.06 -16.18
C SER A 197 15.64 5.52 -16.81
N LYS A 198 16.73 4.78 -16.54
CA LYS A 198 18.02 4.98 -17.23
C LYS A 198 17.94 4.57 -18.70
N LYS A 199 17.07 3.62 -19.03
CA LYS A 199 16.85 3.13 -20.40
C LYS A 199 16.14 4.17 -21.25
N SER A 200 15.14 4.84 -20.70
CA SER A 200 14.35 5.87 -21.39
C SER A 200 15.08 7.22 -21.44
N TYR A 201 15.86 7.55 -20.40
CA TYR A 201 16.57 8.84 -20.32
C TYR A 201 18.01 8.68 -19.81
N PRO A 202 18.95 8.19 -20.62
CA PRO A 202 20.31 7.86 -20.17
C PRO A 202 21.12 9.08 -19.71
N ASN A 203 20.85 10.26 -20.30
CA ASN A 203 21.67 11.47 -20.12
C ASN A 203 21.23 12.37 -18.94
N ILE A 204 20.23 11.96 -18.15
CA ILE A 204 19.74 12.75 -17.01
C ILE A 204 20.48 12.36 -15.72
N LYS A 205 21.19 13.33 -15.11
CA LYS A 205 21.85 13.21 -13.80
C LYS A 205 20.83 12.91 -12.69
N TRP A 206 21.22 12.09 -11.69
CA TRP A 206 20.33 11.59 -10.63
C TRP A 206 19.53 12.67 -9.89
N TRP A 207 20.16 13.78 -9.49
CA TRP A 207 19.47 14.88 -8.81
C TRP A 207 18.47 15.63 -9.71
N LYS A 208 18.73 15.73 -11.02
CA LYS A 208 17.77 16.30 -11.98
C LYS A 208 16.54 15.40 -12.15
N ARG A 209 16.69 14.09 -11.98
CA ARG A 209 15.56 13.14 -12.00
C ARG A 209 14.60 13.41 -10.86
N ILE A 210 15.09 13.80 -9.67
CA ILE A 210 14.25 14.21 -8.54
C ILE A 210 13.46 15.49 -8.89
N ILE A 211 14.08 16.45 -9.57
CA ILE A 211 13.41 17.69 -10.01
C ILE A 211 12.31 17.40 -11.05
N TYR A 212 12.57 16.51 -12.01
CA TYR A 212 11.55 16.07 -12.97
C TYR A 212 10.46 15.22 -12.30
N TYR A 213 10.83 14.36 -11.37
CA TYR A 213 9.92 13.53 -10.58
C TYR A 213 8.92 14.36 -9.78
N LEU A 214 9.37 15.45 -9.18
CA LEU A 214 8.49 16.38 -8.44
C LEU A 214 7.67 17.30 -9.37
N GLY A 215 7.76 17.15 -10.69
CA GLY A 215 6.98 17.93 -11.66
C GLY A 215 7.42 19.41 -11.79
N ILE A 216 8.58 19.78 -11.23
CA ILE A 216 9.10 21.16 -11.27
C ILE A 216 9.51 21.56 -12.69
N LYS A 217 9.87 20.58 -13.53
CA LYS A 217 10.11 20.72 -14.97
C LYS A 217 9.52 19.52 -15.71
N LYS A 218 9.08 19.71 -16.96
CA LYS A 218 8.71 18.60 -17.86
C LYS A 218 9.98 17.89 -18.36
N LEU A 219 9.88 16.57 -18.59
CA LEU A 219 10.94 15.84 -19.28
C LEU A 219 11.18 16.44 -20.68
N PRO A 220 12.44 16.48 -21.13
CA PRO A 220 12.75 16.73 -22.54
C PRO A 220 12.27 15.59 -23.44
#